data_AF-A0A175VHR5-F1
#
_entry.id   AF-A0A175VHR5-F1
#
_cell.length_a   1.000
_cell.length_b   1.000
_cell.length_c   1.000
_cell.angle_alpha   90.00
_cell.angle_beta   90.00
_cell.angle_gamma   90.00
#
_symmetry.space_group_name_H-M   'P 1'
#
loop_
_entity.id
_entity.type
_entity.pdbx_description
1 polymer ?
#
loop_
_entity_poly.entity_id
_entity_poly.type
_entity_poly.pdbx_seq_one_letter_code
_entity_poly.pdbx_strand_id
1 'polypeptide(L)'
;MFLRSGFSLVELMVTIALVSLLLTLGVPSFNSLLRSMTLNTQANNFVAAINLARSEAIRRNAAVTLSASAENLTQHHWEAGWQIWVDGNGNGRLDNGELLRGFPDMETGTLSSNTSLLRFSGDGFLDGRSQASQVFTLRPEGCRNEAARDITITAAGRPSIAEVRCP
;
A
#
# COMPACT_ATOMS: atom_id res chain seq x y z
N MET A 1 2.15 49.84 -36.39
CA MET A 1 3.31 50.08 -35.49
C MET A 1 2.96 49.42 -34.16
N PHE A 2 3.47 48.22 -33.89
CA PHE A 2 3.18 47.49 -32.65
C PHE A 2 3.99 48.13 -31.52
N LEU A 3 3.32 48.83 -30.61
CA LEU A 3 3.91 49.33 -29.36
C LEU A 3 4.39 48.10 -28.57
N ARG A 4 5.71 48.00 -28.33
CA ARG A 4 6.26 47.08 -27.33
C ARG A 4 5.94 47.65 -25.94
N SER A 5 4.81 47.24 -25.38
CA SER A 5 4.47 47.45 -23.97
C SER A 5 5.32 46.49 -23.13
N GLY A 6 6.35 47.02 -22.46
CA GLY A 6 7.09 46.30 -21.43
C GLY A 6 6.35 46.38 -20.08
N PHE A 7 6.41 45.31 -19.29
CA PHE A 7 5.96 45.31 -17.91
C PHE A 7 6.76 46.33 -17.08
N SER A 8 6.11 47.10 -16.21
CA SER A 8 6.82 47.97 -15.28
C SER A 8 7.47 47.17 -14.15
N LEU A 9 8.54 47.70 -13.56
CA LEU A 9 9.21 47.06 -12.42
C LEU A 9 8.22 46.85 -11.25
N VAL A 10 7.33 47.82 -11.01
CA VAL A 10 6.29 47.74 -9.99
C VAL A 10 5.30 46.61 -10.30
N GLU A 11 4.91 46.43 -11.56
CA GLU A 11 3.99 45.37 -11.98
C GLU A 11 4.60 43.97 -11.80
N LEU A 12 5.89 43.81 -12.10
CA LEU A 12 6.62 42.58 -11.78
C LEU A 12 6.66 42.31 -10.26
N MET A 13 6.88 43.33 -9.44
CA MET A 13 6.87 43.17 -7.99
C MET A 13 5.50 42.75 -7.45
N VAL A 14 4.42 43.37 -7.94
CA VAL A 14 3.04 43.04 -7.54
C VAL A 14 2.67 41.63 -7.99
N THR A 15 3.01 41.23 -9.21
CA THR A 15 2.74 39.87 -9.71
C THR A 15 3.48 38.80 -8.91
N ILE A 16 4.78 39.00 -8.60
CA ILE A 16 5.54 38.08 -7.76
C ILE A 16 4.95 38.03 -6.34
N ALA A 17 4.53 39.17 -5.78
CA ALA A 17 3.88 39.21 -4.47
C ALA A 17 2.58 38.38 -4.46
N LEU A 18 1.73 38.54 -5.47
CA LEU A 18 0.49 37.75 -5.61
C LEU A 18 0.77 36.26 -5.81
N VAL A 19 1.73 35.90 -6.67
CA VAL A 19 2.12 34.50 -6.90
C VAL A 19 2.64 33.87 -5.61
N SER A 20 3.47 34.58 -4.84
CA SER A 20 4.00 34.08 -3.56
C SER A 20 2.89 33.81 -2.53
N LEU A 21 1.88 34.68 -2.49
CA LEU A 21 0.71 34.51 -1.62
C LEU A 21 -0.09 33.26 -2.02
N LEU A 22 -0.34 33.09 -3.32
CA LEU A 22 -1.07 31.93 -3.84
C LEU A 22 -0.31 30.62 -3.60
N LEU A 23 1.01 30.60 -3.82
CA LEU A 23 1.84 29.42 -3.59
C LEU A 23 1.85 29.01 -2.11
N THR A 24 1.92 29.98 -1.20
CA THR A 24 1.90 29.70 0.25
C THR A 24 0.61 28.99 0.68
N LEU A 25 -0.52 29.33 0.06
CA LEU A 25 -1.81 28.70 0.33
C LEU A 25 -2.02 27.41 -0.47
N GLY A 26 -1.52 27.32 -1.70
CA GLY A 26 -1.79 26.21 -2.62
C GLY A 26 -0.88 24.99 -2.42
N VAL A 27 0.41 25.19 -2.14
CA VAL A 27 1.39 24.10 -1.96
C VAL A 27 0.98 23.07 -0.88
N PRO A 28 0.53 23.44 0.33
CA PRO A 28 0.15 22.45 1.34
C PRO A 28 -1.02 21.56 0.87
N SER A 29 -1.99 22.12 0.14
CA SER A 29 -3.12 21.35 -0.41
C SER A 29 -2.69 20.37 -1.50
N PHE A 30 -1.67 20.71 -2.29
CA PHE A 30 -1.15 19.79 -3.30
C PHE A 30 -0.40 18.62 -2.67
N ASN A 31 0.38 18.89 -1.61
CA ASN A 31 1.08 17.83 -0.87
C ASN A 31 0.13 16.84 -0.21
N SER A 32 -0.99 17.30 0.37
CA SER A 32 -1.98 16.40 0.97
C SER A 32 -2.69 15.53 -0.08
N LEU A 33 -2.93 16.07 -1.27
CA LEU A 33 -3.48 15.32 -2.41
C LEU A 33 -2.53 14.21 -2.85
N LEU A 34 -1.24 14.52 -3.05
CA LEU A 34 -0.23 13.53 -3.45
C LEU A 34 -0.07 12.41 -2.41
N ARG A 35 -0.06 12.76 -1.11
CA ARG A 35 -0.04 11.78 -0.02
C ARG A 35 -1.27 10.85 -0.09
N SER A 36 -2.45 11.42 -0.29
CA SER A 36 -3.69 10.65 -0.39
C SER A 36 -3.70 9.71 -1.61
N MET A 37 -3.20 10.18 -2.77
CA MET A 37 -3.05 9.36 -3.97
C MET A 37 -2.07 8.20 -3.75
N THR A 38 -0.93 8.48 -3.12
CA THR A 38 0.09 7.47 -2.79
C THR A 38 -0.48 6.41 -1.85
N LEU A 39 -1.15 6.84 -0.77
CA LEU A 39 -1.80 5.97 0.20
C LEU A 39 -2.85 5.05 -0.43
N ASN A 40 -3.71 5.59 -1.30
CA ASN A 40 -4.72 4.79 -2.01
C ASN A 40 -4.08 3.81 -2.99
N THR A 41 -3.01 4.22 -3.68
CA THR A 41 -2.29 3.36 -4.63
C THR A 41 -1.65 2.18 -3.90
N GLN A 42 -0.96 2.44 -2.78
CA GLN A 42 -0.35 1.42 -1.94
C GLN A 42 -1.41 0.43 -1.39
N ALA A 43 -2.54 0.93 -0.88
CA ALA A 43 -3.62 0.08 -0.40
C ALA A 43 -4.19 -0.81 -1.51
N ASN A 44 -4.43 -0.24 -2.71
CA ASN A 44 -4.93 -0.99 -3.86
C ASN A 44 -3.93 -2.03 -4.37
N ASN A 45 -2.62 -1.73 -4.36
CA ASN A 45 -1.58 -2.67 -4.73
C ASN A 45 -1.55 -3.88 -3.79
N PHE A 46 -1.68 -3.65 -2.48
CA PHE A 46 -1.74 -4.73 -1.51
C PHE A 46 -3.02 -5.58 -1.65
N VAL A 47 -4.17 -4.94 -1.85
CA VAL A 47 -5.44 -5.63 -2.16
C VAL A 47 -5.34 -6.44 -3.46
N ALA A 48 -4.67 -5.93 -4.48
CA ALA A 48 -4.42 -6.66 -5.72
C ALA A 48 -3.54 -7.89 -5.48
N ALA A 49 -2.52 -7.79 -4.62
CA ALA A 49 -1.68 -8.92 -4.24
C ALA A 49 -2.46 -10.00 -3.47
N ILE A 50 -3.34 -9.61 -2.54
CA ILE A 50 -4.27 -10.52 -1.85
C ILE A 50 -5.16 -11.26 -2.84
N ASN A 51 -5.81 -10.53 -3.76
CA ASN A 51 -6.69 -11.14 -4.76
C ASN A 51 -5.91 -12.04 -5.73
N LEU A 52 -4.68 -11.68 -6.06
CA LEU A 52 -3.80 -12.51 -6.88
C LEU A 52 -3.47 -13.82 -6.15
N ALA A 53 -3.01 -13.77 -4.89
CA ALA A 53 -2.71 -14.96 -4.11
C ALA A 53 -3.93 -15.89 -3.98
N ARG A 54 -5.10 -15.33 -3.70
CA ARG A 54 -6.36 -16.06 -3.64
C ARG A 54 -6.72 -16.72 -4.98
N SER A 55 -6.60 -15.99 -6.09
CA SER A 55 -6.92 -16.53 -7.41
C SER A 55 -5.93 -17.60 -7.86
N GLU A 56 -4.65 -17.48 -7.49
CA GLU A 56 -3.65 -18.52 -7.69
C GLU A 56 -3.96 -19.79 -6.89
N ALA A 57 -4.41 -19.65 -5.64
CA ALA A 57 -4.84 -20.78 -4.81
C ALA A 57 -5.98 -21.56 -5.46
N ILE A 58 -7.02 -20.83 -5.90
CA ILE A 58 -8.19 -21.41 -6.59
C ILE A 58 -7.78 -22.07 -7.90
N ARG A 59 -7.00 -21.36 -8.74
CA ARG A 59 -6.58 -21.85 -10.06
C ARG A 59 -5.77 -23.15 -9.95
N ARG A 60 -4.94 -23.27 -8.91
CA ARG A 60 -4.07 -24.43 -8.69
C ARG A 60 -4.74 -25.52 -7.85
N ASN A 61 -5.90 -25.23 -7.25
CA ASN A 61 -6.52 -26.06 -6.22
C ASN A 61 -5.51 -26.48 -5.14
N ALA A 62 -4.65 -25.54 -4.73
CA ALA A 62 -3.52 -25.78 -3.84
C ALA A 62 -3.32 -24.60 -2.89
N ALA A 63 -2.62 -24.82 -1.78
CA ALA A 63 -2.36 -23.78 -0.81
C ALA A 63 -1.35 -22.75 -1.36
N VAL A 64 -1.73 -21.48 -1.36
CA VAL A 64 -0.87 -20.37 -1.78
C VAL A 64 -0.75 -19.38 -0.62
N THR A 65 0.47 -18.97 -0.36
CA THR A 65 0.80 -18.07 0.74
C THR A 65 1.24 -16.72 0.19
N LEU A 66 0.67 -15.65 0.73
CA LEU A 66 1.17 -14.29 0.62
C LEU A 66 1.88 -13.97 1.93
N SER A 67 3.18 -13.66 1.88
CA SER A 67 3.96 -13.32 3.08
C SER A 67 4.71 -12.01 2.90
N ALA A 68 5.07 -11.36 4.01
CA ALA A 68 6.13 -10.36 4.00
C ALA A 68 7.42 -10.97 3.41
N SER A 69 8.28 -10.13 2.83
CA SER A 69 9.54 -10.60 2.26
C SER A 69 10.44 -11.23 3.33
N ALA A 70 11.25 -12.21 2.92
CA ALA A 70 11.97 -13.12 3.81
C ALA A 70 12.95 -12.43 4.78
N GLU A 71 13.39 -11.21 4.47
CA GLU A 71 14.29 -10.43 5.33
C GLU A 71 13.60 -9.93 6.61
N ASN A 72 12.25 -9.94 6.69
CA ASN A 72 11.50 -9.29 7.77
C ASN A 72 10.35 -10.11 8.39
N LEU A 73 10.39 -11.45 8.30
CA LEU A 73 9.35 -12.32 8.87
C LEU A 73 9.15 -12.17 10.39
N THR A 74 10.18 -11.72 11.12
CA THR A 74 10.19 -11.56 12.58
C THR A 74 9.59 -10.26 13.08
N GLN A 75 9.37 -9.28 12.20
CA GLN A 75 8.91 -7.94 12.60
C GLN A 75 7.57 -7.53 11.97
N HIS A 76 6.96 -8.40 11.14
CA HIS A 76 5.68 -8.15 10.47
C HIS A 76 5.67 -6.86 9.63
N HIS A 77 6.84 -6.47 9.10
CA HIS A 77 6.98 -5.30 8.23
C HIS A 77 6.65 -5.68 6.79
N TRP A 78 5.44 -5.34 6.37
CA TRP A 78 5.01 -5.54 4.98
C TRP A 78 5.46 -4.39 4.07
N GLU A 79 5.93 -3.28 4.64
CA GLU A 79 6.47 -2.14 3.90
C GLU A 79 7.76 -2.46 3.15
N ALA A 80 8.52 -3.48 3.59
CA ALA A 80 9.73 -3.97 2.91
C ALA A 80 9.42 -4.88 1.71
N GLY A 81 8.15 -4.95 1.30
CA GLY A 81 7.68 -5.78 0.21
C GLY A 81 7.11 -7.12 0.68
N TRP A 82 6.48 -7.80 -0.27
CA TRP A 82 5.77 -9.05 -0.04
C TRP A 82 5.91 -10.00 -1.22
N GLN A 83 5.58 -11.26 -0.99
CA GLN A 83 5.78 -12.32 -1.96
C GLN A 83 4.64 -13.33 -1.91
N ILE A 84 4.30 -13.85 -3.08
CA ILE A 84 3.29 -14.89 -3.29
C ILE A 84 4.02 -16.15 -3.73
N TRP A 85 3.72 -17.27 -3.06
CA TRP A 85 4.37 -18.55 -3.31
C TRP A 85 3.43 -19.72 -3.01
N VAL A 86 3.73 -20.86 -3.61
CA VAL A 86 2.98 -22.12 -3.43
C VAL A 86 3.76 -23.05 -2.53
N ASP A 87 3.15 -23.54 -1.45
CA ASP A 87 3.77 -24.50 -0.55
C ASP A 87 3.57 -25.93 -1.08
N GLY A 88 4.41 -26.34 -2.03
CA GLY A 88 4.25 -27.58 -2.77
C GLY A 88 4.60 -28.81 -1.93
N ASN A 89 5.47 -28.65 -0.93
CA ASN A 89 5.92 -29.71 -0.04
C ASN A 89 5.23 -29.72 1.34
N GLY A 90 4.42 -28.70 1.66
CA GLY A 90 3.64 -28.59 2.90
C GLY A 90 4.45 -28.16 4.12
N ASN A 91 5.69 -27.71 3.95
CA ASN A 91 6.59 -27.34 5.04
C ASN A 91 6.31 -25.93 5.60
N GLY A 92 5.46 -25.14 4.94
CA GLY A 92 5.08 -23.79 5.35
C GLY A 92 6.21 -22.77 5.24
N ARG A 93 7.23 -23.03 4.41
CA ARG A 93 8.35 -22.13 4.12
C ARG A 93 8.44 -21.93 2.62
N LEU A 94 9.01 -20.79 2.22
CA LEU A 94 9.33 -20.54 0.81
C LEU A 94 10.61 -21.31 0.45
N ASP A 95 10.51 -22.26 -0.48
CA ASP A 95 11.66 -22.95 -1.05
C ASP A 95 11.99 -22.50 -2.49
N ASN A 96 13.15 -22.94 -2.98
CA ASN A 96 13.58 -22.67 -4.36
C ASN A 96 12.58 -23.25 -5.37
N GLY A 97 12.04 -22.39 -6.24
CA GLY A 97 11.07 -22.77 -7.27
C GLY A 97 9.60 -22.63 -6.85
N GLU A 98 9.32 -22.25 -5.59
CA GLU A 98 7.96 -22.05 -5.09
C GLU A 98 7.46 -20.60 -5.22
N LEU A 99 8.38 -19.65 -5.43
CA LEU A 99 8.06 -18.24 -5.62
C LEU A 99 7.25 -18.05 -6.92
N LEU A 100 6.03 -17.52 -6.78
CA LEU A 100 5.19 -17.15 -7.91
C LEU A 100 5.41 -15.70 -8.31
N ARG A 101 5.49 -14.79 -7.33
CA ARG A 101 5.67 -13.36 -7.57
C ARG A 101 6.21 -12.62 -6.35
N GLY A 102 7.24 -11.82 -6.54
CA GLY A 102 7.70 -10.82 -5.57
C GLY A 102 7.16 -9.42 -5.90
N PHE A 103 6.98 -8.62 -4.86
CA PHE A 103 6.60 -7.22 -4.94
C PHE A 103 7.67 -6.39 -4.22
N PRO A 104 8.05 -5.23 -4.77
CA PRO A 104 9.06 -4.36 -4.17
C PRO A 104 8.57 -3.77 -2.85
N ASP A 105 9.48 -3.12 -2.13
CA ASP A 105 9.12 -2.28 -0.99
C ASP A 105 8.20 -1.12 -1.39
N MET A 106 7.58 -0.51 -0.40
CA MET A 106 6.60 0.55 -0.58
C MET A 106 7.22 1.94 -0.78
N GLU A 107 8.56 2.06 -0.70
CA GLU A 107 9.38 3.28 -0.64
C GLU A 107 9.08 4.25 0.53
N THR A 108 7.82 4.43 0.90
CA THR A 108 7.36 5.32 1.97
C THR A 108 6.13 4.75 2.70
N GLY A 109 5.99 5.09 3.98
CA GLY A 109 4.91 4.63 4.84
C GLY A 109 5.18 3.26 5.47
N THR A 110 4.24 2.82 6.30
CA THR A 110 4.33 1.56 7.03
C THR A 110 3.08 0.73 6.83
N LEU A 111 3.23 -0.58 6.65
CA LEU A 111 2.13 -1.53 6.52
C LEU A 111 2.28 -2.59 7.62
N SER A 112 1.61 -2.34 8.73
CA SER A 112 1.72 -3.17 9.94
C SER A 112 0.56 -4.15 10.06
N SER A 113 0.84 -5.36 10.52
CA SER A 113 -0.17 -6.35 10.92
C SER A 113 0.36 -7.21 12.08
N ASN A 114 -0.51 -8.03 12.66
CA ASN A 114 -0.14 -9.03 13.67
C ASN A 114 0.25 -10.39 13.05
N THR A 115 0.32 -10.47 11.72
CA THR A 115 0.78 -11.64 10.98
C THR A 115 1.83 -11.25 9.93
N SER A 116 2.75 -12.16 9.63
CA SER A 116 3.70 -12.05 8.52
C SER A 116 3.29 -12.87 7.29
N LEU A 117 2.18 -13.60 7.37
CA LEU A 117 1.64 -14.38 6.26
C LEU A 117 0.11 -14.45 6.24
N LEU A 118 -0.42 -14.65 5.05
CA LEU A 118 -1.79 -15.00 4.73
C LEU A 118 -1.76 -16.24 3.85
N ARG A 119 -2.44 -17.30 4.25
CA ARG A 119 -2.47 -18.54 3.49
C ARG A 119 -3.88 -18.84 3.00
N PHE A 120 -4.01 -19.04 1.70
CA PHE A 120 -5.26 -19.36 1.02
C PHE A 120 -5.29 -20.84 0.64
N SER A 121 -6.40 -21.51 0.91
CA SER A 121 -6.69 -22.86 0.42
C SER A 121 -7.25 -22.84 -1.01
N GLY A 122 -7.35 -24.01 -1.65
CA GLY A 122 -7.82 -24.16 -3.04
C GLY A 122 -9.27 -23.72 -3.29
N ASP A 123 -10.06 -23.50 -2.24
CA ASP A 123 -11.40 -22.92 -2.28
C ASP A 123 -11.41 -21.38 -2.16
N GLY A 124 -10.24 -20.77 -1.95
CA GLY A 124 -10.05 -19.33 -1.82
C GLY A 124 -10.36 -18.77 -0.43
N PHE A 125 -10.59 -19.61 0.56
CA PHE A 125 -10.71 -19.21 1.96
C PHE A 125 -9.31 -19.06 2.58
N LEU A 126 -9.21 -18.30 3.67
CA LEU A 126 -8.03 -18.35 4.52
C LEU A 126 -8.03 -19.69 5.26
N ASP A 127 -6.90 -20.41 5.21
CA ASP A 127 -6.80 -21.69 5.89
C ASP A 127 -6.62 -21.51 7.41
N GLY A 128 -6.80 -22.60 8.17
CA GLY A 128 -6.74 -22.57 9.65
C GLY A 128 -5.38 -22.21 10.24
N ARG A 129 -4.34 -21.95 9.43
CA ARG A 129 -3.06 -21.40 9.90
C ARG A 129 -3.05 -19.87 9.92
N SER A 130 -4.02 -19.22 9.29
CA SER A 130 -4.28 -17.79 9.39
C SER A 130 -5.47 -17.56 10.33
N GLN A 131 -5.48 -16.50 11.15
CA GLN A 131 -6.69 -16.21 11.94
C GLN A 131 -7.82 -15.77 11.01
N ALA A 132 -9.07 -16.05 11.40
CA ALA A 132 -10.28 -15.84 10.59
C ALA A 132 -10.54 -14.38 10.17
N SER A 133 -9.84 -13.40 10.74
CA SER A 133 -9.84 -12.02 10.27
C SER A 133 -8.45 -11.42 10.52
N GLN A 134 -7.88 -10.77 9.51
CA GLN A 134 -6.62 -10.04 9.63
C GLN A 134 -6.83 -8.59 9.24
N VAL A 135 -6.16 -7.69 9.94
CA VAL A 135 -6.15 -6.26 9.63
C VAL A 135 -4.72 -5.85 9.34
N PHE A 136 -4.55 -5.14 8.22
CA PHE A 136 -3.30 -4.51 7.84
C PHE A 136 -3.53 -3.01 7.87
N THR A 137 -2.82 -2.32 8.74
CA THR A 137 -2.94 -0.87 8.86
C THR A 137 -1.81 -0.21 8.09
N LEU A 138 -2.19 0.53 7.06
CA LEU A 138 -1.32 1.33 6.22
C LEU A 138 -1.30 2.78 6.72
N ARG A 139 -0.12 3.27 7.05
CA ARG A 139 0.11 4.64 7.53
C ARG A 139 1.15 5.36 6.68
N PRO A 140 0.92 6.64 6.30
CA PRO A 140 1.98 7.48 5.77
C PRO A 140 3.09 7.70 6.81
N GLU A 141 4.31 7.95 6.35
CA GLU A 141 5.44 8.25 7.23
C GLU A 141 5.19 9.53 8.04
N GLY A 142 5.42 9.47 9.36
CA GLY A 142 5.27 10.59 10.27
C GLY A 142 3.84 11.11 10.45
N CYS A 143 2.83 10.35 10.03
CA CYS A 143 1.44 10.80 10.04
C CYS A 143 0.91 11.09 11.46
N ARG A 144 0.10 12.15 11.59
CA ARG A 144 -0.55 12.57 12.85
C ARG A 144 -1.94 13.12 12.57
N ASN A 145 -3.00 12.48 13.05
CA ASN A 145 -4.40 12.83 12.74
C ASN A 145 -4.77 12.90 11.23
N GLU A 146 -3.87 12.45 10.36
CA GLU A 146 -4.05 12.36 8.91
C GLU A 146 -4.78 11.07 8.51
N ALA A 147 -5.21 10.99 7.25
CA ALA A 147 -5.85 9.80 6.70
C ALA A 147 -4.88 8.61 6.63
N ALA A 148 -5.34 7.46 7.08
CA ALA A 148 -4.70 6.15 6.98
C ALA A 148 -5.70 5.14 6.40
N ARG A 149 -5.26 3.91 6.13
CA ARG A 149 -6.11 2.85 5.58
C ARG A 149 -5.99 1.59 6.40
N ASP A 150 -7.12 1.00 6.78
CA ASP A 150 -7.18 -0.36 7.28
C ASP A 150 -7.64 -1.27 6.15
N ILE A 151 -6.86 -2.32 5.89
CA ILE A 151 -7.18 -3.36 4.92
C ILE A 151 -7.54 -4.60 5.71
N THR A 152 -8.82 -4.93 5.73
CA THR A 152 -9.34 -6.08 6.45
C THR A 152 -9.58 -7.22 5.48
N ILE A 153 -9.13 -8.41 5.84
CA ILE A 153 -9.43 -9.64 5.11
C ILE A 153 -10.16 -10.61 6.05
N THR A 154 -11.27 -11.17 5.58
CA THR A 154 -12.06 -12.15 6.32
C THR A 154 -11.65 -13.57 5.98
N ALA A 155 -12.15 -14.56 6.73
CA ALA A 155 -11.94 -15.98 6.47
C ALA A 155 -12.33 -16.41 5.05
N ALA A 156 -13.25 -15.71 4.39
CA ALA A 156 -13.63 -15.95 2.99
C ALA A 156 -12.56 -15.50 1.96
N GLY A 157 -11.46 -14.92 2.44
CA GLY A 157 -10.37 -14.40 1.61
C GLY A 157 -10.68 -13.08 0.90
N ARG A 158 -11.78 -12.40 1.24
CA ARG A 158 -12.18 -11.14 0.59
C ARG A 158 -11.56 -9.94 1.31
N PRO A 159 -10.73 -9.12 0.65
CA PRO A 159 -10.22 -7.89 1.21
C PRO A 159 -11.24 -6.74 1.12
N SER A 160 -11.20 -5.83 2.08
CA SER A 160 -11.93 -4.56 2.08
C SER A 160 -11.05 -3.44 2.65
N ILE A 161 -11.19 -2.23 2.11
CA ILE A 161 -10.43 -1.05 2.57
C ILE A 161 -11.38 -0.15 3.37
N ALA A 162 -10.96 0.28 4.54
CA ALA A 162 -11.61 1.30 5.35
C ALA A 162 -10.69 2.50 5.56
N GLU A 163 -11.25 3.72 5.57
CA GLU A 163 -10.52 4.91 5.98
C GLU A 163 -10.47 5.01 7.51
N VAL A 164 -9.27 5.23 8.03
CA VAL A 164 -9.01 5.47 9.45
C VAL A 164 -8.12 6.69 9.61
N ARG A 165 -7.84 7.09 10.85
CA ARG A 165 -6.94 8.20 11.16
C ARG A 165 -5.68 7.71 11.84
N CYS A 166 -4.57 8.37 11.56
CA CYS A 166 -3.37 8.20 12.36
C CYS A 166 -3.60 8.68 13.80
N PRO A 167 -2.94 8.04 14.78
CA PRO A 167 -2.98 8.47 16.17
C PRO A 167 -2.42 9.88 16.36
#